data_AF-A0AAV0Y8H8-F1
#
_entry.id   AF-A0AAV0Y8H8-F1
#
_cell.length_a   1.000
_cell.length_b   1.000
_cell.length_c   1.000
_cell.angle_alpha   90.00
_cell.angle_beta   90.00
_cell.angle_gamma   90.00
#
_symmetry.space_group_name_H-M   'P 1'
#
loop_
_entity.id
_entity.type
_entity.pdbx_description
1 polymer ?
#
loop_
_entity_poly.entity_id
_entity_poly.type
_entity_poly.pdbx_seq_one_letter_code
_entity_poly.pdbx_strand_id
1 'polypeptide(L)'
;MHLLVFGDLLQLPPVSDGPVFGPVPTETLNKCVQSVAPVHLWSLLDYDELRINMRQKDDGTYKTILANLRVGTVSDADTNILKTRVINLNFHNPGERLYKLCDYVKALSDAVCIMPTNDM
;
A
#
# COMPACT_ATOMS: atom_id res chain seq x y z
N MET A 1 -31.28 -0.63 0.66
CA MET A 1 -29.98 0.06 0.76
C MET A 1 -28.94 -0.87 0.17
N HIS A 2 -28.17 -0.41 -0.81
CA HIS A 2 -27.08 -1.19 -1.39
C HIS A 2 -25.77 -0.52 -1.01
N LEU A 3 -24.84 -1.29 -0.44
CA LEU A 3 -23.52 -0.83 -0.02
C LEU A 3 -22.48 -1.58 -0.86
N LEU A 4 -21.55 -0.82 -1.44
CA LEU A 4 -20.41 -1.37 -2.17
C LEU A 4 -19.14 -0.82 -1.54
N VAL A 5 -18.24 -1.71 -1.13
CA VAL A 5 -17.00 -1.38 -0.41
C VAL A 5 -15.81 -1.87 -1.21
N PHE A 6 -14.76 -1.06 -1.29
CA PHE A 6 -13.50 -1.40 -1.95
C PHE A 6 -12.34 -1.20 -0.97
N GLY A 7 -11.37 -2.09 -1.01
CA GLY A 7 -10.16 -1.98 -0.20
C GLY A 7 -9.26 -3.19 -0.36
N ASP A 8 -8.06 -3.08 0.20
CA ASP A 8 -7.11 -4.18 0.32
C ASP A 8 -6.61 -4.20 1.77
N LEU A 9 -7.06 -5.21 2.52
CA LEU A 9 -6.79 -5.35 3.95
C LEU A 9 -5.31 -5.63 4.25
N LEU A 10 -4.53 -5.99 3.22
CA LEU A 10 -3.09 -6.26 3.33
C LEU A 10 -2.22 -5.04 2.98
N GLN A 11 -2.80 -3.88 2.71
CA GLN A 11 -2.03 -2.64 2.45
C GLN A 11 -1.70 -1.90 3.74
N LEU A 12 -2.53 -0.94 4.15
CA LEU A 12 -2.30 -0.13 5.33
C LEU A 12 -3.42 -0.35 6.35
N PRO A 13 -3.09 -0.65 7.62
CA PRO A 13 -4.08 -0.66 8.67
C PRO A 13 -4.52 0.77 9.00
N PRO A 14 -5.65 0.95 9.71
CA PRO A 14 -6.00 2.22 10.33
C PRO A 14 -4.89 2.75 11.22
N VAL A 15 -4.74 4.08 11.27
CA VAL A 15 -3.72 4.73 12.10
C VAL A 15 -4.13 4.64 13.57
N SER A 16 -3.25 4.05 14.39
CA SER A 16 -3.45 3.92 15.85
C SER A 16 -4.70 3.15 16.27
N ASP A 17 -5.23 2.29 15.40
CA ASP A 17 -6.40 1.45 15.68
C ASP A 17 -6.17 0.01 15.20
N GLY A 18 -7.04 -0.91 15.63
CA GLY A 18 -6.99 -2.32 15.27
C GLY A 18 -7.44 -2.59 13.81
N PRO A 19 -7.32 -3.85 13.36
CA PRO A 19 -7.82 -4.25 12.05
C PRO A 19 -9.34 -4.04 11.92
N VAL A 20 -9.77 -3.42 10.82
CA VAL A 20 -11.18 -3.07 10.56
C VAL A 20 -12.11 -4.29 10.42
N PHE A 21 -11.53 -5.46 10.18
CA PHE A 21 -12.24 -6.73 10.04
C PHE A 21 -12.25 -7.56 11.33
N GLY A 22 -11.64 -7.04 12.40
CA GLY A 22 -11.76 -7.64 13.72
C GLY A 22 -13.14 -7.38 14.36
N PRO A 23 -13.52 -8.16 15.37
CA PRO A 23 -14.69 -7.84 16.19
C PRO A 23 -14.52 -6.47 16.85
N VAL A 24 -15.51 -5.59 16.70
CA VAL A 24 -15.53 -4.31 17.43
C VAL A 24 -15.80 -4.58 18.91
N PRO A 25 -14.98 -4.05 19.84
CA PRO A 25 -15.21 -4.20 21.27
C PRO A 25 -16.59 -3.66 21.67
N THR A 26 -17.28 -4.39 22.55
CA THR A 26 -18.63 -4.02 23.00
C THR A 26 -18.70 -2.62 23.61
N GLU A 27 -17.63 -2.17 24.29
CA GLU A 27 -17.55 -0.81 24.84
C GLU A 27 -17.60 0.27 23.76
N THR A 28 -16.87 0.09 22.65
CA THR A 28 -16.88 1.01 21.50
C THR A 28 -18.24 0.99 20.81
N LEU A 29 -18.81 -0.20 20.65
CA LEU A 29 -20.12 -0.38 20.03
C LEU A 29 -21.25 0.30 20.84
N ASN A 30 -21.21 0.16 22.17
CA ASN A 30 -22.15 0.81 23.08
C ASN A 30 -22.08 2.34 23.00
N LYS A 31 -20.86 2.89 22.89
CA LYS A 31 -20.65 4.35 22.75
C LYS A 31 -21.15 4.90 21.41
N CYS A 32 -20.95 4.17 20.30
CA CYS A 32 -21.26 4.67 18.96
C CYS A 32 -22.71 4.42 18.53
N VAL A 33 -23.28 3.27 18.87
CA VAL A 33 -24.58 2.81 18.32
C VAL A 33 -25.51 2.23 19.38
N GLN A 34 -25.14 2.25 20.67
CA GLN A 34 -25.94 1.70 21.78
C GLN A 34 -26.45 0.26 21.50
N SER A 35 -25.65 -0.54 20.80
CA SER A 35 -26.04 -1.88 20.36
C SER A 35 -25.80 -2.91 21.46
N VAL A 36 -26.80 -3.76 21.71
CA VAL A 36 -26.80 -4.79 22.77
C VAL A 36 -25.88 -5.99 22.45
N ALA A 37 -25.44 -6.13 21.19
CA ALA A 37 -24.59 -7.25 20.75
C ALA A 37 -23.50 -6.79 19.75
N PRO A 38 -22.32 -7.45 19.74
CA PRO A 38 -21.28 -7.21 18.74
C PRO A 38 -21.82 -7.44 17.33
N VAL A 39 -21.61 -6.46 16.44
CA VAL A 39 -22.03 -6.54 15.04
C VAL A 39 -20.81 -6.83 14.18
N HIS A 40 -20.79 -7.99 13.50
CA HIS A 40 -19.75 -8.32 12.52
C HIS A 40 -20.20 -7.86 11.12
N LEU A 41 -20.04 -6.57 10.81
CA LEU A 41 -20.59 -5.97 9.58
C LEU A 41 -20.13 -6.68 8.30
N TRP A 42 -18.92 -7.23 8.28
CA TRP A 42 -18.37 -7.95 7.13
C TRP A 42 -19.12 -9.24 6.78
N SER A 43 -19.87 -9.85 7.71
CA SER A 43 -20.69 -11.04 7.40
C SER A 43 -21.97 -10.70 6.64
N LEU A 44 -22.28 -9.42 6.48
CA LEU A 44 -23.45 -8.94 5.75
C LEU A 44 -23.13 -8.62 4.27
N LEU A 45 -21.86 -8.71 3.88
CA LEU A 45 -21.38 -8.38 2.54
C LEU A 45 -21.00 -9.64 1.78
N ASP A 46 -21.30 -9.66 0.48
CA ASP A 46 -20.69 -10.60 -0.45
C ASP A 46 -19.26 -10.15 -0.77
N TYR A 47 -18.37 -11.12 -0.96
CA TYR A 47 -16.95 -10.88 -1.23
C TYR A 47 -16.58 -11.32 -2.65
N ASP A 48 -15.83 -10.47 -3.35
CA ASP A 48 -15.17 -10.81 -4.61
C ASP A 48 -13.74 -10.24 -4.62
N GLU A 49 -12.81 -10.90 -5.33
CA GLU A 49 -11.40 -10.54 -5.40
C GLU A 49 -10.97 -10.23 -6.84
N LEU A 50 -10.43 -9.02 -7.05
CA LEU A 50 -9.75 -8.68 -8.29
C LEU A 50 -8.35 -9.30 -8.34
N ARG A 51 -8.15 -10.27 -9.23
CA ARG A 51 -6.89 -11.05 -9.33
C ARG A 51 -5.87 -10.51 -10.32
N ILE A 52 -6.27 -9.57 -11.19
CA ILE A 52 -5.41 -9.08 -12.28
C ILE A 52 -4.77 -7.75 -11.87
N ASN A 53 -3.45 -7.76 -11.66
CA ASN A 53 -2.67 -6.54 -11.48
C ASN A 53 -2.47 -5.85 -12.84
N MET A 54 -3.23 -4.78 -13.07
CA MET A 54 -3.15 -3.95 -14.27
C MET A 54 -2.05 -2.87 -14.20
N ARG A 55 -1.63 -2.48 -12.98
CA ARG A 55 -0.65 -1.40 -12.76
C ARG A 55 0.76 -1.82 -13.18
N GLN A 56 1.15 -3.05 -12.87
CA GLN A 56 2.45 -3.64 -13.26
C GLN A 56 2.29 -4.69 -14.36
N LYS A 57 1.31 -4.53 -15.27
CA LYS A 57 0.99 -5.52 -16.30
C LYS A 57 2.18 -5.84 -17.23
N ASP A 58 3.05 -4.86 -17.47
CA ASP A 58 4.17 -4.95 -18.40
C ASP A 58 5.49 -5.40 -17.72
N ASP A 59 5.51 -5.55 -16.39
CA ASP A 59 6.66 -6.05 -15.61
C ASP A 59 6.24 -7.24 -14.75
N GLY A 60 6.23 -8.43 -15.37
CA GLY A 60 5.81 -9.68 -14.72
C GLY A 60 6.68 -10.06 -13.51
N THR A 61 7.97 -9.75 -13.57
CA THR A 61 8.90 -9.98 -12.46
C THR A 61 8.53 -9.11 -11.25
N TYR A 62 8.35 -7.81 -11.46
CA TYR A 62 7.98 -6.91 -10.37
C TYR A 62 6.57 -7.18 -9.85
N LYS A 63 5.62 -7.53 -10.72
CA LYS A 63 4.29 -8.00 -10.32
C LYS A 63 4.36 -9.19 -9.36
N THR A 64 5.23 -10.16 -9.63
CA THR A 64 5.43 -11.34 -8.78
C THR A 64 6.01 -10.95 -7.42
N ILE A 65 7.05 -10.10 -7.42
CA ILE A 65 7.65 -9.59 -6.18
C ILE A 65 6.61 -8.87 -5.31
N LEU A 66 5.77 -8.02 -5.91
CA LEU A 66 4.69 -7.32 -5.18
C LEU A 66 3.63 -8.28 -4.62
N ALA A 67 3.29 -9.35 -5.35
CA ALA A 67 2.37 -10.38 -4.86
C ALA A 67 2.96 -11.13 -3.65
N ASN A 68 4.25 -11.49 -3.70
CA ASN A 68 4.95 -12.10 -2.57
C ASN A 68 5.04 -11.15 -1.37
N LEU A 69 5.30 -9.86 -1.63
CA LEU A 69 5.34 -8.83 -0.59
C LEU A 69 3.99 -8.67 0.12
N ARG A 70 2.88 -8.67 -0.64
CA ARG A 70 1.51 -8.54 -0.11
C ARG A 70 1.19 -9.57 0.97
N VAL A 71 1.72 -10.79 0.84
CA VAL A 71 1.45 -11.90 1.77
C VAL A 71 2.65 -12.24 2.68
N GLY A 72 3.74 -11.46 2.60
CA GLY A 72 4.92 -11.65 3.44
C GLY A 72 5.81 -12.85 3.06
N THR A 73 5.77 -13.32 1.81
CA THR A 73 6.54 -14.49 1.32
C THR A 73 7.71 -14.10 0.40
N VAL A 74 8.33 -12.93 0.65
CA VAL A 74 9.44 -12.41 -0.16
C VAL A 74 10.68 -13.28 0.01
N SER A 75 11.30 -13.68 -1.11
CA SER A 75 12.54 -14.46 -1.11
C SER A 75 13.80 -13.59 -1.17
N ASP A 76 14.97 -14.20 -0.94
CA ASP A 76 16.26 -13.54 -1.16
C ASP A 76 16.47 -13.15 -2.63
N ALA A 77 15.96 -13.97 -3.56
CA ALA A 77 16.01 -13.66 -4.99
C ALA A 77 15.20 -12.40 -5.31
N ASP A 78 13.98 -12.28 -4.76
CA ASP A 78 13.14 -11.09 -4.90
C ASP A 78 13.87 -9.86 -4.35
N THR A 79 14.47 -10.00 -3.16
CA THR A 79 15.23 -8.93 -2.50
C THR A 79 16.44 -8.49 -3.34
N ASN A 80 17.17 -9.43 -3.94
CA ASN A 80 18.31 -9.12 -4.80
C ASN A 80 17.88 -8.36 -6.05
N ILE A 81 16.73 -8.69 -6.65
CA ILE A 81 16.17 -7.92 -7.77
C ILE A 81 15.81 -6.49 -7.32
N LEU A 82 15.22 -6.32 -6.14
CA LEU A 82 14.90 -4.98 -5.64
C LEU A 82 16.16 -4.15 -5.40
N LYS A 83 17.24 -4.77 -4.90
CA LYS A 83 18.54 -4.10 -4.70
C LYS A 83 19.15 -3.56 -6.00
N THR A 84 18.94 -4.21 -7.14
CA THR A 84 19.43 -3.69 -8.43
C THR A 84 18.69 -2.43 -8.90
N ARG A 85 17.48 -2.18 -8.36
CA ARG A 85 16.65 -1.02 -8.70
C ARG A 85 16.88 0.19 -7.78
N VAL A 86 17.80 0.08 -6.82
CA VAL A 86 18.13 1.19 -5.90
C VAL A 86 18.80 2.33 -6.68
N ILE A 87 18.20 3.51 -6.62
CA ILE A 87 18.80 4.73 -7.15
C ILE A 87 19.91 5.18 -6.19
N ASN A 88 21.16 5.05 -6.62
CA ASN A 88 22.30 5.40 -5.79
C ASN A 88 22.46 6.93 -5.69
N LEU A 89 22.10 7.47 -4.52
CA LEU A 89 22.19 8.88 -4.16
C LEU A 89 23.28 9.15 -3.09
N ASN A 90 24.34 8.32 -3.03
CA ASN A 90 25.41 8.42 -2.02
C ASN A 90 26.41 9.56 -2.29
N PHE A 91 25.92 10.77 -2.55
CA PHE A 91 26.74 11.96 -2.71
C PHE A 91 26.75 12.76 -1.42
N HIS A 92 27.94 13.22 -1.01
CA HIS A 92 28.09 14.03 0.21
C HIS A 92 27.40 15.40 0.06
N ASN A 93 27.33 15.93 -1.15
CA ASN A 93 26.71 17.21 -1.44
C ASN A 93 25.19 17.04 -1.70
N PRO A 94 24.30 17.73 -0.96
CA PRO A 94 22.86 17.75 -1.25
C PRO A 94 22.51 18.16 -2.69
N GLY A 95 23.24 19.11 -3.27
CA GLY A 95 23.01 19.58 -4.64
C GLY A 95 23.25 18.48 -5.68
N GLU A 96 24.31 17.69 -5.51
CA GLU A 96 24.61 16.56 -6.41
C GLU A 96 23.52 15.48 -6.37
N ARG A 97 22.98 15.20 -5.17
CA ARG A 97 21.84 14.29 -5.01
C ARG A 97 20.61 14.80 -5.75
N LEU A 98 20.33 16.10 -5.64
CA LEU A 98 19.19 16.72 -6.32
C LEU A 98 19.36 16.67 -7.83
N TYR A 99 20.53 17.03 -8.37
CA TYR A 99 20.78 16.96 -9.82
C TYR A 99 20.60 15.56 -10.37
N LYS A 100 21.14 14.55 -9.70
CA LYS A 100 20.98 13.15 -10.12
C LYS A 100 19.52 12.69 -10.07
N LEU A 101 18.76 13.11 -9.05
CA LEU A 101 17.34 12.82 -8.97
C LEU A 101 16.57 13.49 -10.11
N CYS A 102 16.88 14.75 -10.42
CA CYS A 102 16.30 15.48 -11.55
C CYS A 102 16.59 14.79 -12.88
N ASP A 103 17.83 14.33 -13.11
CA ASP A 103 18.20 13.61 -14.32
C ASP A 103 17.45 12.29 -14.45
N TYR A 104 17.31 11.55 -13.34
CA TYR A 104 16.50 10.34 -13.31
C TYR A 104 15.03 10.62 -13.65
N VAL A 105 14.43 11.62 -13.01
CA VAL A 105 13.01 12.00 -13.25
C VAL A 105 12.79 12.42 -14.70
N LYS A 106 13.69 13.23 -15.29
CA LYS A 106 13.62 13.63 -16.70
C LYS A 106 13.70 12.45 -17.66
N ALA A 107 14.37 11.37 -17.28
CA ALA A 107 14.49 10.16 -18.09
C ALA A 107 13.23 9.27 -18.04
N LEU A 108 12.31 9.52 -17.09
CA LEU A 108 11.05 8.79 -17.02
C LEU A 108 10.05 9.37 -18.02
N SER A 109 9.40 8.50 -18.81
CA SER A 109 8.24 8.88 -19.62
C SER A 109 6.95 8.75 -18.79
N ASP A 110 6.10 9.77 -18.79
CA ASP A 110 4.78 9.78 -18.14
C ASP A 110 4.78 9.48 -16.62
N ALA A 111 5.84 9.90 -15.92
CA ALA A 111 5.93 9.74 -14.47
C ALA A 111 5.24 10.88 -13.69
N VAL A 112 4.41 10.51 -12.70
CA VAL A 112 3.92 11.43 -11.67
C VAL A 112 4.88 11.37 -10.49
N CYS A 113 5.58 12.49 -10.23
CA CYS A 113 6.46 12.61 -9.07
C CYS A 113 5.72 13.29 -7.90
N ILE A 114 5.62 12.60 -6.77
CA ILE A 114 5.15 13.20 -5.52
C ILE A 114 6.39 13.75 -4.81
N MET A 115 6.55 15.07 -4.83
CA MET A 115 7.60 15.76 -4.11
C MET A 115 7.00 16.38 -2.85
N PRO A 116 7.69 16.34 -1.70
CA PRO A 116 7.27 17.11 -0.54
C PRO A 116 7.23 18.59 -0.93
N THR A 117 6.10 19.25 -0.71
CA THR A 117 6.07 20.71 -0.72
C THR A 117 6.68 21.19 0.60
N ASN A 118 7.43 22.29 0.58
CA ASN A 118 7.96 22.91 1.81
C ASN A 118 6.86 23.61 2.64
N ASP A 119 5.59 23.33 2.35
CA ASP A 119 4.45 23.84 3.11
C ASP A 119 4.30 22.99 4.39
N MET A 120 5.09 23.35 5.39
CA MET A 120 4.77 23.13 6.80
C MET A 120 3.96 24.32 7.34
#